data_AF-A0A163E1U5-F1
#
_entry.id   AF-A0A163E1U5-F1
#
_cell.length_a   1.000
_cell.length_b   1.000
_cell.length_c   1.000
_cell.angle_alpha   90.00
_cell.angle_beta   90.00
_cell.angle_gamma   90.00
#
_symmetry.space_group_name_H-M   'P 1'
#
loop_
_entity.id
_entity.type
_entity.pdbx_description
1 polymer ?
#
loop_
_entity_poly.entity_id
_entity_poly.type
_entity_poly.pdbx_seq_one_letter_code
_entity_poly.pdbx_strand_id
1 'polypeptide(L)'
;MSESMLKTRLAMDDRPVKNLEKKVSSWLAHLPNESIESAKSNCDALLIQISNYQTSIERHPLIQEANTKDITKYADIVEDTVKKEAEARDQISDLKEDLKKAQKVRDNKLEYDQVAREILKLETREAYHESIAQLQSDIDMLRREKLNKEEALSSRKRKFGEMIDIVKRLQKDIEEERARGHKTQKILMDMGRDYESSDDESIHGDDHESSPEADALGTTGNFHRFQERDNDDDDEEGEDEEGMVPDGEDGAVVFNEAN
;
A
#
# COMPACT_ATOMS: atom_id res chain seq x y z
N MET A 1 34.30 23.05 43.86
CA MET A 1 35.11 22.82 45.08
C MET A 1 35.01 24.09 45.93
N SER A 2 34.29 24.08 47.05
CA SER A 2 33.94 25.30 47.80
C SER A 2 35.17 25.92 48.49
N GLU A 3 35.33 27.24 48.39
CA GLU A 3 36.42 28.05 48.96
C GLU A 3 36.73 27.74 50.45
N SER A 4 35.70 27.35 51.20
CA SER A 4 35.78 26.89 52.59
C SER A 4 36.66 25.64 52.78
N MET A 5 36.58 24.67 51.86
CA MET A 5 37.42 23.46 51.91
C MET A 5 38.88 23.80 51.64
N LEU A 6 39.16 24.74 50.73
CA LEU A 6 40.52 25.17 50.42
C LEU A 6 41.16 25.89 51.62
N LYS A 7 40.41 26.79 52.28
CA LYS A 7 40.84 27.47 53.51
C LYS A 7 41.11 26.50 54.66
N THR A 8 40.25 25.49 54.81
CA THR A 8 40.44 24.44 55.83
C THR A 8 41.72 23.63 55.59
N ARG A 9 42.00 23.28 54.32
CA ARG A 9 43.22 22.57 53.95
C ARG A 9 44.48 23.40 54.21
N LEU A 10 44.46 24.68 53.83
CA LEU A 10 45.56 25.61 54.07
C LEU A 10 45.83 25.79 55.59
N ALA A 11 44.77 25.87 56.39
CA ALA A 11 44.88 26.00 57.84
C ALA A 11 45.43 24.73 58.53
N MET A 12 45.26 23.56 57.92
CA MET A 12 45.84 22.30 58.42
C MET A 12 47.35 22.23 58.20
N ASP A 13 47.86 22.77 57.09
CA ASP A 13 49.29 22.81 56.78
C ASP A 13 50.06 23.80 57.68
N ASP A 14 49.40 24.86 58.16
CA ASP A 14 49.94 25.82 59.13
C ASP A 14 50.10 25.26 60.56
N ARG A 15 49.29 24.25 60.90
CA ARG A 15 49.21 23.69 62.26
C ARG A 15 50.51 23.02 62.74
N PRO A 16 51.21 22.18 61.95
CA PRO A 16 52.50 21.62 62.35
C PRO A 16 53.58 22.69 62.59
N VAL A 17 53.60 23.76 61.79
CA VAL A 17 54.54 24.89 61.97
C VAL A 17 54.28 25.62 63.28
N LYS A 18 53.01 26.00 63.54
CA LYS A 18 52.62 26.66 64.79
C LYS A 18 52.89 25.79 66.03
N ASN A 19 52.79 24.47 65.90
CA ASN A 19 53.11 23.54 66.98
C ASN A 19 54.63 23.42 67.22
N LEU A 20 55.43 23.39 66.15
CA LEU A 20 56.90 23.46 66.24
C LEU A 20 57.34 24.75 66.92
N GLU A 21 56.81 25.90 66.50
CA GLU A 21 57.10 27.21 67.10
C GLU A 21 56.81 27.24 68.61
N LYS A 22 55.64 26.74 69.03
CA LYS A 22 55.27 26.65 70.45
C LYS A 22 56.20 25.73 71.24
N LYS A 23 56.59 24.59 70.68
CA LYS A 23 57.49 23.64 71.34
C LYS A 23 58.91 24.18 71.45
N VAL A 24 59.42 24.85 70.42
CA VAL A 24 60.72 25.53 70.46
C VAL A 24 60.71 26.65 71.49
N SER A 25 59.66 27.48 71.51
CA SER A 25 59.51 28.57 72.48
C SER A 25 59.41 28.06 73.92
N SER A 26 58.67 26.97 74.13
CA SER A 26 58.56 26.32 75.45
C SER A 26 59.89 25.70 75.89
N TRP A 27 60.60 25.01 75.01
CA TRP A 27 61.91 24.43 75.31
C TRP A 27 62.94 25.51 75.67
N LEU A 28 62.99 26.61 74.92
CA LEU A 28 63.84 27.78 75.22
C LEU A 28 63.52 28.41 76.59
N ALA A 29 62.24 28.44 76.99
CA ALA A 29 61.83 28.99 78.28
C ALA A 29 62.16 28.08 79.47
N HIS A 30 62.19 26.76 79.27
CA HIS A 30 62.51 25.79 80.33
C HIS A 30 64.01 25.47 80.46
N LEU A 31 64.78 25.77 79.43
CA LEU A 31 66.24 25.57 79.33
C LEU A 31 67.06 26.04 80.56
N PRO A 32 66.76 27.18 81.21
CA PRO A 32 67.51 27.64 82.40
C PRO A 32 67.26 26.84 83.69
N ASN A 33 66.13 26.15 83.79
CA ASN A 33 65.64 25.50 85.02
C ASN A 33 65.62 23.96 84.92
N GLU A 34 66.03 23.40 83.78
CA GLU A 34 65.88 21.98 83.47
C GLU A 34 67.22 21.21 83.59
N SER A 35 67.13 19.92 83.91
CA SER A 35 68.29 19.01 83.91
C SER A 35 68.86 18.85 82.50
N ILE A 36 70.18 18.73 82.40
CA ILE A 36 70.91 18.56 81.12
C ILE A 36 70.39 17.35 80.32
N GLU A 37 69.95 16.28 80.99
CA GLU A 37 69.46 15.06 80.35
C GLU A 37 68.07 15.26 79.73
N SER A 38 67.18 15.98 80.44
CA SER A 38 65.85 16.33 79.93
C SER A 38 65.94 17.35 78.79
N ALA A 39 66.85 18.33 78.90
CA ALA A 39 67.10 19.30 77.84
C ALA A 39 67.58 18.64 76.53
N LYS A 40 68.44 17.60 76.62
CA LYS A 40 68.88 16.80 75.46
C LYS A 40 67.74 15.98 74.86
N SER A 41 66.96 15.29 75.69
CA SER A 41 65.80 14.51 75.21
C SER A 41 64.77 15.38 74.48
N ASN A 42 64.51 16.59 74.99
CA ASN A 42 63.63 17.58 74.34
C ASN A 42 64.22 18.08 73.01
N CYS A 43 65.54 18.26 72.92
CA CYS A 43 66.21 18.63 71.67
C CYS A 43 66.09 17.53 70.60
N ASP A 44 66.30 16.27 70.97
CA ASP A 44 66.15 15.13 70.05
C ASP A 44 64.70 15.00 69.57
N ALA A 45 63.72 15.22 70.45
CA ALA A 45 62.32 15.25 70.09
C ALA A 45 61.99 16.38 69.10
N LEU A 46 62.57 17.57 69.27
CA LEU A 46 62.43 18.69 68.33
C LEU A 46 63.05 18.36 66.97
N LEU A 47 64.24 17.75 66.93
CA LEU A 47 64.90 17.33 65.70
C LEU A 47 64.05 16.33 64.91
N ILE A 48 63.45 15.34 65.59
CA ILE A 48 62.54 14.38 64.96
C ILE A 48 61.33 15.10 64.35
N GLN A 49 60.76 16.08 65.06
CA GLN A 49 59.62 16.85 64.53
C GLN A 49 59.98 17.72 63.33
N ILE A 50 61.16 18.33 63.32
CA ILE A 50 61.67 19.10 62.18
C ILE A 50 61.90 18.18 60.98
N SER A 51 62.51 17.01 61.19
CA SER A 51 62.72 15.99 60.15
C SER A 51 61.39 15.53 59.52
N ASN A 52 60.39 15.23 60.36
CA ASN A 52 59.06 14.85 59.87
C ASN A 52 58.39 15.98 59.07
N TYR A 53 58.57 17.23 59.50
CA TYR A 53 58.03 18.39 58.77
C TYR A 53 58.74 18.60 57.43
N GLN A 54 60.06 18.43 57.38
CA GLN A 54 60.84 18.47 56.15
C GLN A 54 60.34 17.43 55.13
N THR A 55 60.20 16.16 55.55
CA THR A 55 59.66 15.11 54.66
C THR A 55 58.25 15.43 54.18
N SER A 56 57.41 16.07 55.01
CA SER A 56 56.08 16.51 54.60
C SER A 56 56.12 17.59 53.51
N ILE A 57 57.02 18.58 53.63
CA ILE A 57 57.20 19.62 52.60
C ILE A 57 57.70 19.00 51.30
N GLU A 58 58.70 18.11 51.37
CA GLU A 58 59.28 17.45 50.19
C GLU A 58 58.25 16.63 49.40
N ARG A 59 57.19 16.15 50.07
CA ARG A 59 56.08 15.43 49.42
C ARG A 59 55.16 16.33 48.59
N HIS A 60 55.00 17.61 48.95
CA HIS A 60 54.08 18.52 48.27
C HIS A 60 54.39 18.74 46.77
N PRO A 61 55.63 19.03 46.34
CA PRO A 61 55.94 19.20 44.92
C PRO A 61 55.71 17.90 44.12
N LEU A 62 55.97 16.73 44.72
CA LEU A 62 55.71 15.43 44.07
C LEU A 62 54.20 15.21 43.84
N ILE A 63 53.36 15.55 44.82
CA ILE A 63 51.91 15.49 44.68
C ILE A 63 51.44 16.49 43.62
N GLN A 64 51.99 17.71 43.61
CA GLN A 64 51.63 18.72 42.63
C GLN A 64 51.97 18.24 41.21
N GLU A 65 53.17 17.68 41.00
CA GLU A 65 53.57 17.13 39.71
C GLU A 65 52.64 15.99 39.28
N ALA A 66 52.33 15.04 40.17
CA ALA A 66 51.39 13.96 39.90
C ALA A 66 50.00 14.49 39.51
N ASN A 67 49.47 15.45 40.27
CA ASN A 67 48.17 16.07 39.99
C ASN A 67 48.17 16.78 38.63
N THR A 68 49.24 17.49 38.27
CA THR A 68 49.32 18.15 36.96
C THR A 68 49.31 17.14 35.81
N LYS A 69 50.03 16.02 35.95
CA LYS A 69 50.00 14.92 34.97
C LYS A 69 48.64 14.26 34.88
N ASP A 70 47.94 14.13 35.99
CA ASP A 70 46.61 13.52 35.99
C ASP A 70 45.57 14.47 35.38
N ILE A 71 45.66 15.78 35.62
CA ILE A 71 44.82 16.78 34.96
C ILE A 71 44.99 16.73 33.44
N THR A 72 46.22 16.65 32.93
CA THR A 72 46.44 16.54 31.47
C THR A 72 45.85 15.26 30.90
N LYS A 73 46.06 14.11 31.56
CA LYS A 73 45.46 12.84 31.11
C LYS A 73 43.93 12.87 31.12
N TYR A 74 43.32 13.49 32.14
CA TYR A 74 41.87 13.63 32.18
C TYR A 74 41.36 14.52 31.06
N ALA A 75 42.08 15.59 30.71
CA ALA A 75 41.75 16.41 29.55
C ALA A 75 41.81 15.61 28.24
N ASP A 76 42.85 14.80 28.05
CA ASP A 76 43.00 13.93 26.87
C ASP A 76 41.85 12.91 26.78
N ILE A 77 41.48 12.28 27.90
CA ILE A 77 40.35 11.33 27.96
C ILE A 77 39.04 12.02 27.58
N VAL A 78 38.81 13.24 28.08
CA VAL A 78 37.59 14.00 27.74
C VAL A 78 37.55 14.30 26.24
N GLU A 79 38.66 14.73 25.65
CA GLU A 79 38.73 14.99 24.21
C GLU A 79 38.47 13.71 23.39
N ASP A 80 39.08 12.59 23.77
CA ASP A 80 38.87 11.29 23.13
C ASP A 80 37.43 10.78 23.27
N THR A 81 36.80 11.00 24.43
CA THR A 81 35.38 10.66 24.63
C THR A 81 34.48 11.49 23.73
N VAL A 82 34.73 12.79 23.61
CA VAL A 82 33.95 13.67 22.71
C VAL A 82 34.10 13.24 21.25
N LYS A 83 35.31 12.87 20.81
CA LYS A 83 35.54 12.33 19.45
C LYS A 83 34.76 11.04 19.21
N LYS A 84 34.85 10.08 20.13
CA LYS A 84 34.10 8.81 20.03
C LYS A 84 32.59 9.03 20.04
N GLU A 85 32.11 9.99 20.82
CA GLU A 85 30.70 10.36 20.84
C GLU A 85 30.25 10.92 19.49
N ALA A 86 31.04 11.81 18.88
CA ALA A 86 30.76 12.34 17.55
C ALA A 86 30.75 11.23 16.49
N GLU A 87 31.77 10.36 16.48
CA GLU A 87 31.85 9.22 15.57
C GLU A 87 30.64 8.27 15.72
N ALA A 88 30.21 7.99 16.96
CA ALA A 88 29.04 7.17 17.21
C ALA A 88 27.75 7.82 16.73
N ARG A 89 27.60 9.14 16.87
CA ARG A 89 26.45 9.89 16.35
C ARG A 89 26.38 9.82 14.82
N ASP A 90 27.53 9.96 14.15
CA ASP A 90 27.61 9.85 12.70
C ASP A 90 27.27 8.43 12.23
N GLN A 91 27.81 7.40 12.88
CA GLN A 91 27.47 6.00 12.59
C GLN A 91 25.97 5.71 12.78
N ILE A 92 25.34 6.27 13.82
CA ILE A 92 23.89 6.13 14.02
C ILE A 92 23.12 6.80 12.88
N SER A 93 23.58 7.96 12.39
CA SER A 93 22.96 8.64 11.26
C SER A 93 23.03 7.78 9.99
N ASP A 94 24.21 7.23 9.69
CA ASP A 94 24.43 6.36 8.53
C ASP A 94 23.57 5.10 8.60
N LEU A 95 23.54 4.43 9.76
CA LEU A 95 22.71 3.24 9.97
C LEU A 95 21.22 3.53 9.84
N LYS A 96 20.75 4.72 10.24
CA LYS A 96 19.37 5.15 10.03
C LYS A 96 19.05 5.33 8.55
N GLU A 97 19.97 5.88 7.77
CA GLU A 97 19.79 6.02 6.32
C GLU A 97 19.73 4.66 5.63
N ASP A 98 20.65 3.75 5.99
CA ASP A 98 20.69 2.39 5.44
C ASP A 98 19.44 1.58 5.82
N LEU A 99 18.93 1.76 7.03
CA LEU A 99 17.66 1.16 7.45
C LEU A 99 16.50 1.65 6.57
N LYS A 100 16.41 2.96 6.28
CA LYS A 100 15.38 3.51 5.38
C LYS A 100 15.50 2.93 3.97
N LYS A 101 16.72 2.78 3.45
CA LYS A 101 16.96 2.15 2.14
C LYS A 101 16.50 0.69 2.15
N ALA A 102 16.83 -0.06 3.21
CA ALA A 102 16.44 -1.47 3.35
C ALA A 102 14.91 -1.63 3.46
N GLN A 103 14.24 -0.78 4.22
CA GLN A 103 12.77 -0.74 4.30
C GLN A 103 12.15 -0.50 2.92
N LYS A 104 12.64 0.50 2.18
CA LYS A 104 12.15 0.76 0.82
C LYS A 104 12.33 -0.45 -0.12
N VAL A 105 13.44 -1.17 -0.02
CA VAL A 105 13.65 -2.41 -0.80
C VAL A 105 12.65 -3.50 -0.40
N ARG A 106 12.39 -3.65 0.90
CA ARG A 106 11.38 -4.59 1.40
C ARG A 106 9.99 -4.23 0.89
N ASP A 107 9.58 -2.97 0.98
CA ASP A 107 8.25 -2.53 0.58
C ASP A 107 8.05 -2.72 -0.94
N ASN A 108 9.04 -2.33 -1.75
CA ASN A 108 9.02 -2.61 -3.18
C ASN A 108 8.89 -4.12 -3.45
N LYS A 109 9.61 -4.97 -2.71
CA LYS A 109 9.52 -6.44 -2.86
C LYS A 109 8.11 -6.95 -2.53
N LEU A 110 7.50 -6.45 -1.46
CA LEU A 110 6.13 -6.81 -1.10
C LEU A 110 5.12 -6.39 -2.18
N GLU A 111 5.28 -5.19 -2.75
CA GLU A 111 4.47 -4.74 -3.89
C GLU A 111 4.65 -5.66 -5.11
N TYR A 112 5.89 -6.03 -5.45
CA TYR A 112 6.15 -6.99 -6.52
C TYR A 112 5.54 -8.36 -6.23
N ASP A 113 5.64 -8.86 -5.01
CA ASP A 113 5.08 -10.15 -4.61
C ASP A 113 3.54 -10.11 -4.62
N GLN A 114 2.92 -8.98 -4.29
CA GLN A 114 1.46 -8.78 -4.43
C GLN A 114 1.03 -8.83 -5.90
N VAL A 115 1.66 -8.02 -6.75
CA VAL A 115 1.35 -7.98 -8.19
C VAL A 115 1.62 -9.34 -8.84
N ALA A 116 2.70 -10.01 -8.46
CA ALA A 116 3.00 -11.36 -8.94
C ALA A 116 1.90 -12.34 -8.54
N ARG A 117 1.43 -12.34 -7.28
CA ARG A 117 0.31 -13.20 -6.85
C ARG A 117 -0.96 -12.93 -7.65
N GLU A 118 -1.27 -11.68 -7.97
CA GLU A 118 -2.41 -11.33 -8.84
C GLU A 118 -2.24 -11.85 -10.26
N ILE A 119 -1.04 -11.70 -10.84
CA ILE A 119 -0.71 -12.23 -12.17
C ILE A 119 -0.81 -13.75 -12.20
N LEU A 120 -0.37 -14.45 -11.15
CA LEU A 120 -0.45 -15.91 -11.06
C LEU A 120 -1.89 -16.44 -11.01
N LYS A 121 -2.87 -15.63 -10.59
CA LYS A 121 -4.30 -16.01 -10.65
C LYS A 121 -4.85 -16.00 -12.07
N LEU A 122 -4.23 -15.24 -12.98
CA LEU A 122 -4.64 -15.16 -14.37
C LEU A 122 -4.11 -16.38 -15.13
N GLU A 123 -4.88 -16.85 -16.13
CA GLU A 123 -4.41 -17.90 -17.02
C GLU A 123 -3.11 -17.50 -17.75
N THR A 124 -2.34 -18.49 -18.17
CA THR A 124 -1.09 -18.22 -18.88
C THR A 124 -1.37 -17.47 -20.18
N ARG A 125 -0.44 -16.61 -20.58
CA ARG A 125 -0.55 -15.86 -21.83
C ARG A 125 -0.77 -16.78 -23.05
N GLU A 126 -0.19 -17.98 -23.02
CA GLU A 126 -0.37 -18.99 -24.07
C GLU A 126 -1.81 -19.51 -24.12
N ALA A 127 -2.45 -19.77 -22.98
CA ALA A 127 -3.85 -20.18 -22.91
C ALA A 127 -4.79 -19.11 -23.51
N TYR A 128 -4.55 -17.83 -23.23
CA TYR A 128 -5.29 -16.75 -23.88
C TYR A 128 -5.07 -16.71 -25.39
N HIS A 129 -3.84 -16.94 -25.88
CA HIS A 129 -3.57 -16.99 -27.31
C HIS A 129 -4.27 -18.18 -27.99
N GLU A 130 -4.30 -19.34 -27.35
CA GLU A 130 -5.03 -20.52 -27.84
C GLU A 130 -6.54 -20.28 -27.87
N SER A 131 -7.11 -19.73 -26.79
CA SER A 131 -8.53 -19.35 -26.72
C SER A 131 -8.91 -18.34 -27.80
N ILE A 132 -8.07 -17.32 -28.04
CA ILE A 132 -8.27 -16.34 -29.13
C ILE A 132 -8.24 -17.05 -30.49
N ALA A 133 -7.28 -17.94 -30.72
CA ALA A 133 -7.17 -18.67 -31.99
C ALA A 133 -8.38 -19.57 -32.23
N GLN A 134 -8.87 -20.25 -31.18
CA GLN A 134 -10.06 -21.07 -31.24
C GLN A 134 -11.31 -20.23 -31.57
N LEU A 135 -11.52 -19.12 -30.85
CA LEU A 135 -12.63 -18.20 -31.10
C LEU A 135 -12.58 -17.60 -32.51
N GLN A 136 -11.39 -17.28 -33.04
CA GLN A 136 -11.23 -16.82 -34.42
C GLN A 136 -11.63 -17.89 -35.43
N SER A 137 -11.21 -19.13 -35.21
CA SER A 137 -11.61 -20.27 -36.05
C SER A 137 -13.13 -20.48 -36.03
N ASP A 138 -13.75 -20.40 -34.85
CA ASP A 138 -15.20 -20.53 -34.69
C ASP A 138 -15.97 -19.40 -35.38
N ILE A 139 -15.49 -18.16 -35.27
CA ILE A 139 -16.06 -17.01 -35.99
C ILE A 139 -15.99 -17.25 -37.51
N ASP A 140 -14.88 -17.73 -38.03
CA ASP A 140 -14.72 -17.98 -39.46
C ASP A 140 -15.57 -19.16 -39.95
N MET A 141 -15.78 -20.17 -39.10
CA MET A 141 -16.70 -21.27 -39.36
C MET A 141 -18.16 -20.79 -39.39
N LEU A 142 -18.58 -19.98 -38.41
CA LEU A 142 -19.92 -19.39 -38.35
C LEU A 142 -20.18 -18.43 -39.53
N ARG A 143 -19.18 -17.66 -39.96
CA ARG A 143 -19.27 -16.82 -41.16
C ARG A 143 -19.51 -17.64 -42.42
N ARG A 144 -18.79 -18.77 -42.57
CA ARG A 144 -19.00 -19.70 -43.69
C ARG A 144 -20.38 -20.35 -43.63
N GLU A 145 -20.84 -20.78 -42.46
CA GLU A 145 -22.18 -21.33 -42.32
C GLU A 145 -23.24 -20.28 -42.68
N LYS A 146 -23.12 -19.05 -42.15
CA LYS A 146 -24.03 -17.95 -42.48
C LYS A 146 -24.12 -17.73 -43.99
N LEU A 147 -22.98 -17.66 -44.68
CA LEU A 147 -22.94 -17.51 -46.14
C LEU A 147 -23.67 -18.67 -46.84
N ASN A 148 -23.39 -19.92 -46.45
CA ASN A 148 -24.05 -21.09 -47.01
C ASN A 148 -25.58 -21.06 -46.78
N LYS A 149 -26.05 -20.62 -45.61
CA LYS A 149 -27.48 -20.49 -45.31
C LYS A 149 -28.11 -19.37 -46.15
N GLU A 150 -27.42 -18.24 -46.32
CA GLU A 150 -27.87 -17.14 -47.18
C GLU A 150 -27.99 -17.58 -48.65
N GLU A 151 -27.02 -18.34 -49.17
CA GLU A 151 -27.07 -18.92 -50.51
C GLU A 151 -28.20 -19.95 -50.68
N ALA A 152 -28.41 -20.81 -49.68
CA ALA A 152 -29.51 -21.76 -49.69
C ALA A 152 -30.88 -21.05 -49.66
N LEU A 153 -30.99 -19.97 -48.89
CA LEU A 153 -32.18 -19.14 -48.77
C LEU A 153 -32.45 -18.38 -50.07
N SER A 154 -31.43 -17.77 -50.68
CA SER A 154 -31.56 -17.08 -51.98
C SER A 154 -31.98 -18.06 -53.08
N SER A 155 -31.39 -19.27 -53.09
CA SER A 155 -31.78 -20.35 -53.99
C SER A 155 -33.23 -20.79 -53.79
N ARG A 156 -33.68 -20.93 -52.54
CA ARG A 156 -35.07 -21.26 -52.21
C ARG A 156 -36.03 -20.14 -52.62
N LYS A 157 -35.67 -18.87 -52.38
CA LYS A 157 -36.42 -17.69 -52.85
C LYS A 157 -36.58 -17.71 -54.37
N ARG A 158 -35.52 -18.01 -55.11
CA ARG A 158 -35.58 -18.14 -56.58
C ARG A 158 -36.53 -19.24 -57.02
N LYS A 159 -36.39 -20.46 -56.46
CA LYS A 159 -37.29 -21.60 -56.76
C LYS A 159 -38.75 -21.30 -56.41
N PHE A 160 -39.00 -20.59 -55.30
CA PHE A 160 -40.34 -20.18 -54.91
C PHE A 160 -40.93 -19.14 -55.85
N GLY A 161 -40.11 -18.18 -56.31
CA GLY A 161 -40.49 -17.24 -57.37
C GLY A 161 -40.88 -17.96 -58.67
N GLU A 162 -40.06 -18.91 -59.12
CA GLU A 162 -40.37 -19.76 -60.29
C GLU A 162 -41.69 -20.53 -60.12
N MET A 163 -41.93 -21.10 -58.93
CA MET A 163 -43.19 -21.79 -58.62
C MET A 163 -44.38 -20.84 -58.65
N ILE A 164 -44.26 -19.65 -58.08
CA ILE A 164 -45.30 -18.61 -58.16
C ILE A 164 -45.57 -18.25 -59.62
N ASP A 165 -44.55 -18.10 -60.46
CA ASP A 165 -44.72 -17.79 -61.87
C ASP A 165 -45.36 -18.94 -62.66
N ILE A 166 -45.11 -20.20 -62.29
CA ILE A 166 -45.84 -21.35 -62.84
C ILE A 166 -47.30 -21.32 -62.39
N VAL A 167 -47.58 -21.07 -61.10
CA VAL A 167 -48.96 -20.98 -60.58
C VAL A 167 -49.72 -19.84 -61.24
N LYS A 168 -49.10 -18.66 -61.40
CA LYS A 168 -49.70 -17.53 -62.12
C LYS A 168 -49.98 -17.87 -63.58
N ARG A 169 -49.08 -18.59 -64.25
CA ARG A 169 -49.31 -19.09 -65.62
C ARG A 169 -50.46 -20.08 -65.68
N LEU A 170 -50.54 -21.04 -64.76
CA LEU A 170 -51.67 -21.97 -64.68
C LEU A 170 -52.98 -21.26 -64.36
N GLN A 171 -52.99 -20.27 -63.46
CA GLN A 171 -54.16 -19.43 -63.21
C GLN A 171 -54.58 -18.69 -64.47
N LYS A 172 -53.62 -18.10 -65.20
CA LYS A 172 -53.87 -17.45 -66.48
C LYS A 172 -54.41 -18.44 -67.52
N ASP A 173 -53.85 -19.64 -67.61
CA ASP A 173 -54.31 -20.69 -68.53
C ASP A 173 -55.73 -21.15 -68.18
N ILE A 174 -56.05 -21.30 -66.88
CA ILE A 174 -57.40 -21.61 -66.39
C ILE A 174 -58.37 -20.46 -66.67
N GLU A 175 -57.96 -19.21 -66.47
CA GLU A 175 -58.76 -18.02 -66.81
C GLU A 175 -59.00 -17.92 -68.32
N GLU A 176 -57.98 -18.22 -69.15
CA GLU A 176 -58.10 -18.30 -70.59
C GLU A 176 -58.98 -19.46 -71.04
N GLU A 177 -58.87 -20.63 -70.41
CA GLU A 177 -59.72 -21.80 -70.68
C GLU A 177 -61.17 -21.52 -70.26
N ARG A 178 -61.39 -20.89 -69.10
CA ARG A 178 -62.71 -20.42 -68.66
C ARG A 178 -63.27 -19.36 -69.59
N ALA A 179 -62.44 -18.44 -70.09
CA ALA A 179 -62.86 -17.45 -71.08
C ALA A 179 -63.17 -18.09 -72.45
N ARG A 180 -62.44 -19.13 -72.86
CA ARG A 180 -62.72 -19.91 -74.08
C ARG A 180 -63.98 -20.75 -73.92
N GLY A 181 -64.18 -21.42 -72.78
CA GLY A 181 -65.39 -22.14 -72.40
C GLY A 181 -66.61 -21.22 -72.33
N HIS A 182 -66.45 -20.03 -71.76
CA HIS A 182 -67.49 -19.00 -71.75
C HIS A 182 -67.76 -18.46 -73.17
N LYS A 183 -66.75 -18.35 -74.04
CA LYS A 183 -66.96 -17.97 -75.46
C LYS A 183 -67.66 -19.07 -76.26
N THR A 184 -67.31 -20.35 -76.08
CA THR A 184 -67.99 -21.47 -76.74
C THR A 184 -69.40 -21.69 -76.21
N GLN A 185 -69.61 -21.55 -74.90
CA GLN A 185 -70.94 -21.57 -74.29
C GLN A 185 -71.78 -20.35 -74.70
N LYS A 186 -71.18 -19.16 -74.80
CA LYS A 186 -71.83 -17.96 -75.34
C LYS A 186 -72.21 -18.13 -76.81
N ILE A 187 -71.33 -18.68 -77.65
CA ILE A 187 -71.63 -18.97 -79.07
C ILE A 187 -72.73 -20.05 -79.19
N LEU A 188 -72.80 -21.00 -78.26
CA LEU A 188 -73.87 -22.02 -78.21
C LEU A 188 -75.20 -21.44 -77.70
N MET A 189 -75.18 -20.47 -76.79
CA MET A 189 -76.39 -19.79 -76.28
C MET A 189 -76.90 -18.65 -77.18
N ASP A 190 -76.06 -18.12 -78.08
CA ASP A 190 -76.40 -17.06 -79.05
C ASP A 190 -76.93 -17.61 -80.39
N MET A 191 -77.01 -18.94 -80.54
CA MET A 191 -77.53 -19.66 -81.72
C MET A 191 -78.88 -20.34 -81.42
N GLY A 192 -79.70 -19.71 -80.57
CA GLY A 192 -80.99 -20.28 -80.20
C GLY A 192 -81.76 -19.53 -79.11
N ARG A 193 -82.07 -18.25 -79.31
CA ARG A 193 -83.36 -17.64 -78.89
C ARG A 193 -83.47 -16.16 -79.29
N ASP A 194 -84.17 -15.95 -80.40
CA ASP A 194 -85.03 -14.79 -80.59
C ASP A 194 -86.23 -14.88 -79.63
N TYR A 195 -86.56 -13.73 -79.04
CA TYR A 195 -87.88 -13.29 -78.56
C TYR A 195 -88.55 -13.98 -77.34
N GLU A 196 -88.43 -13.23 -76.23
CA GLU A 196 -89.52 -12.62 -75.44
C GLU A 196 -90.14 -13.30 -74.19
N SER A 197 -90.39 -12.38 -73.22
CA SER A 197 -91.32 -12.42 -72.08
C SER A 197 -90.93 -13.28 -70.87
N SER A 198 -91.21 -12.90 -69.62
CA SER A 198 -91.76 -11.69 -69.00
C SER A 198 -91.66 -11.92 -67.48
N ASP A 199 -91.52 -10.82 -66.75
CA ASP A 199 -92.08 -10.56 -65.40
C ASP A 199 -91.38 -11.01 -64.11
N ASP A 200 -91.54 -10.10 -63.15
CA ASP A 200 -91.59 -10.23 -61.68
C ASP A 200 -90.30 -10.08 -60.84
N GLU A 201 -90.01 -8.80 -60.57
CA GLU A 201 -89.88 -8.16 -59.24
C GLU A 201 -88.82 -8.55 -58.18
N SER A 202 -88.12 -7.48 -57.80
CA SER A 202 -87.82 -7.01 -56.43
C SER A 202 -86.68 -7.60 -55.56
N ILE A 203 -85.67 -6.72 -55.38
CA ILE A 203 -85.18 -6.17 -54.09
C ILE A 203 -84.46 -7.13 -53.11
N HIS A 204 -83.16 -6.93 -52.87
CA HIS A 204 -82.64 -6.14 -51.73
C HIS A 204 -81.10 -6.19 -51.63
N GLY A 205 -80.49 -5.00 -51.45
CA GLY A 205 -79.26 -4.72 -50.64
C GLY A 205 -77.95 -5.37 -51.12
N ASP A 206 -76.78 -4.78 -51.00
CA ASP A 206 -76.34 -3.69 -50.16
C ASP A 206 -74.96 -3.24 -50.68
N ASP A 207 -74.62 -2.02 -50.32
CA ASP A 207 -73.59 -1.17 -50.89
C ASP A 207 -72.13 -1.57 -50.59
N HIS A 208 -71.28 -0.96 -51.43
CA HIS A 208 -70.11 -0.16 -51.04
C HIS A 208 -68.69 -0.70 -51.34
N GLU A 209 -68.03 0.11 -52.17
CA GLU A 209 -66.59 0.25 -52.36
C GLU A 209 -65.81 0.30 -51.04
N SER A 210 -64.52 -0.03 -51.11
CA SER A 210 -63.40 0.90 -50.85
C SER A 210 -62.13 0.15 -50.41
N SER A 211 -61.01 0.39 -51.10
CA SER A 211 -59.68 0.50 -50.45
C SER A 211 -59.67 1.80 -49.61
N PRO A 212 -58.78 2.10 -48.62
CA PRO A 212 -57.46 1.51 -48.32
C PRO A 212 -57.05 1.50 -46.80
N GLU A 213 -55.75 1.25 -46.54
CA GLU A 213 -54.89 1.70 -45.41
C GLU A 213 -54.87 1.04 -44.00
N ALA A 214 -53.64 1.14 -43.43
CA ALA A 214 -53.09 0.98 -42.06
C ALA A 214 -54.06 0.70 -40.87
N ASP A 215 -53.71 -0.01 -39.80
CA ASP A 215 -52.72 0.36 -38.79
C ASP A 215 -52.61 -0.71 -37.67
N ALA A 216 -51.52 -0.62 -36.91
CA ALA A 216 -51.28 -0.98 -35.50
C ALA A 216 -51.98 -2.13 -34.71
N LEU A 217 -51.12 -2.72 -33.86
CA LEU A 217 -51.33 -3.35 -32.53
C LEU A 217 -51.56 -4.87 -32.44
N GLY A 218 -50.50 -5.53 -31.98
CA GLY A 218 -50.48 -6.86 -31.40
C GLY A 218 -49.36 -6.97 -30.36
N THR A 219 -49.47 -6.18 -29.29
CA THR A 219 -48.60 -6.23 -28.10
C THR A 219 -48.96 -7.45 -27.25
N THR A 220 -48.14 -8.50 -27.27
CA THR A 220 -48.08 -9.50 -26.17
C THR A 220 -46.73 -10.22 -26.19
N GLY A 221 -45.93 -10.06 -25.15
CA GLY A 221 -44.71 -10.86 -24.97
C GLY A 221 -43.64 -10.30 -24.04
N ASN A 222 -44.02 -9.59 -22.96
CA ASN A 222 -43.08 -9.19 -21.92
C ASN A 222 -42.98 -10.33 -20.89
N PHE A 223 -41.99 -11.21 -21.02
CA PHE A 223 -41.60 -12.13 -19.94
C PHE A 223 -40.43 -11.53 -19.17
N HIS A 224 -40.74 -10.72 -18.16
CA HIS A 224 -39.93 -10.63 -16.96
C HIS A 224 -40.29 -11.82 -16.07
N ARG A 225 -39.37 -12.76 -15.92
CA ARG A 225 -39.39 -13.69 -14.78
C ARG A 225 -38.10 -13.49 -13.99
N PHE A 226 -38.26 -12.59 -13.03
CA PHE A 226 -37.52 -12.51 -11.80
C PHE A 226 -37.43 -13.90 -11.14
N GLN A 227 -36.22 -14.34 -10.82
CA GLN A 227 -35.96 -15.28 -9.75
C GLN A 227 -34.71 -14.78 -9.03
N GLU A 228 -34.96 -13.99 -8.00
CA GLU A 228 -34.08 -13.88 -6.84
C GLU A 228 -33.75 -15.30 -6.35
N ARG A 229 -32.45 -15.55 -6.19
CA ARG A 229 -31.96 -16.43 -5.16
C ARG A 229 -31.00 -15.59 -4.32
N ASP A 230 -31.52 -15.20 -3.16
CA ASP A 230 -30.78 -15.24 -1.92
C ASP A 230 -29.97 -16.53 -1.86
N ASN A 231 -28.70 -16.42 -1.50
CA ASN A 231 -28.14 -17.17 -0.37
C ASN A 231 -26.66 -16.83 -0.12
N ASP A 232 -26.45 -16.49 1.15
CA ASP A 232 -25.35 -16.89 2.01
C ASP A 232 -24.04 -16.08 1.91
N ASP A 233 -24.00 -15.05 2.76
CA ASP A 233 -23.08 -14.95 3.90
C ASP A 233 -21.96 -16.00 3.92
N ASP A 234 -20.72 -15.53 3.72
CA ASP A 234 -19.55 -16.09 4.41
C ASP A 234 -18.72 -14.90 4.90
N ASP A 235 -19.04 -14.53 6.14
CA ASP A 235 -18.25 -13.68 7.01
C ASP A 235 -16.91 -14.36 7.36
N GLU A 236 -15.90 -13.50 7.51
CA GLU A 236 -14.79 -13.61 8.46
C GLU A 236 -13.92 -14.90 8.46
N GLU A 237 -12.68 -14.77 7.98
CA GLU A 237 -11.51 -15.02 8.84
C GLU A 237 -10.41 -14.01 8.50
N GLY A 238 -10.30 -12.99 9.34
CA GLY A 238 -9.14 -12.11 9.45
C GLY A 238 -8.29 -12.53 10.65
N GLU A 239 -7.13 -13.13 10.37
CA GLU A 239 -6.01 -13.41 11.27
C GLU A 239 -4.77 -13.34 10.34
N ASP A 240 -3.73 -12.49 10.47
CA ASP A 240 -3.09 -11.88 11.63
C ASP A 240 -2.45 -10.52 11.26
N GLU A 241 -2.91 -9.43 11.89
CA GLU A 241 -2.11 -8.21 12.03
C GLU A 241 -1.27 -8.31 13.29
N GLU A 242 -0.07 -8.90 13.19
CA GLU A 242 0.96 -8.75 14.22
C GLU A 242 1.86 -7.54 13.91
N GLY A 243 1.66 -6.46 14.68
CA GLY A 243 2.77 -5.67 15.20
C GLY A 243 3.07 -4.33 14.52
N MET A 244 2.09 -3.43 14.42
CA MET A 244 2.39 -2.00 14.32
C MET A 244 2.70 -1.48 15.73
N VAL A 245 3.99 -1.35 16.07
CA VAL A 245 4.41 -0.68 17.30
C VAL A 245 4.10 0.82 17.13
N PRO A 246 3.25 1.44 17.96
CA PRO A 246 3.04 2.87 17.88
C PRO A 246 4.33 3.58 18.26
N ASP A 247 4.72 4.56 17.43
CA ASP A 247 5.82 5.47 17.67
C ASP A 247 5.75 6.01 19.10
N GLY A 248 6.86 5.82 19.82
CA GLY A 248 7.00 6.22 21.21
C GLY A 248 6.70 7.71 21.38
N GLU A 249 5.90 8.00 22.41
CA GLU A 249 5.75 9.34 22.94
C GLU A 249 7.13 9.97 23.19
N ASP A 250 7.33 11.15 22.61
CA ASP A 250 8.43 12.06 22.89
C ASP A 250 8.51 12.35 24.40
N GLY A 251 9.27 11.53 25.10
CA GLY A 251 9.78 11.82 26.43
C GLY A 251 10.78 12.95 26.34
N ALA A 252 10.29 14.18 26.35
CA ALA A 252 11.09 15.39 26.57
C ALA A 252 11.79 15.28 27.94
N VAL A 253 13.02 14.78 27.93
CA VAL A 253 13.92 14.87 29.10
C VAL A 253 14.39 16.32 29.19
N VAL A 254 13.63 17.12 29.93
CA VAL A 254 14.04 18.45 30.35
C VAL A 254 15.18 18.28 31.37
N PHE A 255 16.42 18.40 30.91
CA PHE A 255 17.57 18.63 31.79
C PHE A 255 17.45 20.04 32.38
N ASN A 256 16.95 20.12 33.61
CA ASN A 256 17.06 21.32 34.43
C ASN A 256 18.47 21.37 35.02
N GLU A 257 19.36 22.15 34.39
CA GLU A 257 20.50 22.74 35.09
C GLU A 257 19.97 23.90 35.95
N ALA A 258 20.02 23.72 37.27
CA ALA A 258 19.85 24.81 38.22
C ALA A 258 21.14 24.98 39.02
N ASN A 259 21.67 26.19 38.86
CA ASN A 259 22.70 26.92 39.59
C ASN A 259 22.54 26.85 41.11
#